data_AF-A0A3B0KTN4-F1
#
_entry.id   AF-A0A3B0KTN4-F1
#
_cell.length_a   1.000
_cell.length_b   1.000
_cell.length_c   1.000
_cell.angle_alpha   90.00
_cell.angle_beta   90.00
_cell.angle_gamma   90.00
#
_symmetry.space_group_name_H-M   'P 1'
#
loop_
_entity.id
_entity.type
_entity.pdbx_description
1 polymer ?
#
loop_
_entity_poly.entity_id
_entity_poly.type
_entity_poly.pdbx_seq_one_letter_code
_entity_poly.pdbx_strand_id
1 'polypeptide(L)' 'IAKERTLIGVIDKGSADGRIPRNQWKWVETALADRCFELLDKDPGPPPVCKAMGWFQGNTKIIACEDERS' A
#
# COMPACT_ATOMS: atom_id res chain seq x y z
N ILE A 1 -1.97 -6.12 -24.17
CA ILE A 1 -1.83 -4.69 -23.81
C ILE A 1 -1.42 -4.67 -22.34
N ALA A 2 -0.29 -4.07 -21.99
CA ALA A 2 0.12 -3.96 -20.59
C ALA A 2 -0.79 -2.93 -19.92
N LYS A 3 -1.56 -3.34 -18.90
CA LYS A 3 -2.29 -2.38 -18.06
C LYS A 3 -1.28 -1.47 -17.37
N GLU A 4 -1.50 -0.17 -17.41
CA GLU A 4 -0.73 0.79 -16.63
C GLU A 4 -0.90 0.45 -15.14
N ARG A 5 0.21 0.47 -14.41
CA ARG A 5 0.25 0.14 -12.99
C ARG A 5 0.89 1.30 -12.25
N THR A 6 0.16 1.85 -11.30
CA THR A 6 0.72 2.81 -10.35
C THR A 6 1.64 2.07 -9.39
N LEU A 7 2.87 2.54 -9.22
CA LEU A 7 3.78 2.04 -8.18
C LEU A 7 3.71 2.97 -6.96
N ILE A 8 3.39 2.38 -5.81
CA ILE A 8 3.28 3.07 -4.54
C ILE A 8 4.41 2.59 -3.64
N GLY A 9 5.25 3.52 -3.21
CA GLY A 9 6.28 3.30 -2.19
C GLY A 9 5.82 3.82 -0.84
N VAL A 10 5.89 2.98 0.20
CA VAL A 10 5.51 3.37 1.57
C VAL A 10 6.77 3.62 2.38
N ILE A 11 6.88 4.85 2.91
CA ILE A 11 7.98 5.33 3.74
C ILE A 11 7.45 5.88 5.07
N ASP A 12 8.25 5.76 6.13
CA ASP A 12 7.95 6.39 7.42
C ASP A 12 8.58 7.77 7.50
N LYS A 13 7.75 8.83 7.45
CA LYS A 13 8.21 10.21 7.56
C LYS A 13 8.83 10.54 8.93
N GLY A 14 8.50 9.77 9.98
CA GLY A 14 9.10 9.90 11.31
C GLY A 14 10.51 9.31 11.39
N SER A 15 10.90 8.49 10.42
CA SER A 15 12.23 7.91 10.29
C SER A 15 13.13 8.82 9.47
N ALA A 16 14.30 9.16 9.99
CA ALA A 16 15.28 10.00 9.26
C ALA A 16 15.67 9.40 7.89
N ASP A 17 15.64 8.07 7.78
CA ASP A 17 15.94 7.34 6.55
C ASP A 17 14.67 6.91 5.77
N GLY A 18 13.47 7.31 6.22
CA GLY A 18 12.20 6.90 5.61
C GLY A 18 11.83 5.42 5.81
N ARG A 19 12.56 4.69 6.66
CA ARG A 19 12.53 3.23 6.73
C ARG A 19 11.42 2.72 7.62
N ILE A 20 10.74 1.66 7.15
CA ILE A 20 9.83 0.86 7.97
C ILE A 20 10.48 -0.52 8.20
N PRO A 21 10.88 -0.84 9.46
CA PRO A 21 11.33 -2.18 9.79
C PRO A 21 10.30 -3.25 9.41
N ARG A 22 10.76 -4.36 8.82
CA ARG A 22 9.85 -5.41 8.32
C ARG A 22 8.93 -5.98 9.40
N ASN A 23 9.45 -6.12 10.63
CA ASN A 23 8.68 -6.58 11.80
C ASN A 23 7.62 -5.57 12.27
N GLN A 24 7.72 -4.31 11.85
CA GLN A 24 6.75 -3.24 12.13
C GLN A 24 5.74 -3.03 10.99
N TRP A 25 5.95 -3.65 9.81
CA TRP A 25 5.04 -3.54 8.66
C TRP A 25 3.59 -3.91 9.00
N LYS A 26 3.39 -4.88 9.91
CA LYS A 26 2.06 -5.26 10.40
C LYS A 26 1.24 -4.08 10.93
N TRP A 27 1.88 -3.09 11.56
CA TRP A 27 1.18 -1.92 12.10
C TRP A 27 0.68 -1.00 11.00
N VAL A 28 1.44 -0.89 9.91
CA VAL A 28 1.02 -0.17 8.71
C VAL A 28 -0.15 -0.88 8.05
N GLU A 29 -0.10 -2.21 7.93
CA GLU A 29 -1.20 -3.00 7.38
C GLU A 29 -2.48 -2.86 8.21
N THR A 30 -2.38 -2.90 9.55
CA THR A 30 -3.53 -2.67 10.43
C THR A 30 -4.13 -1.27 10.24
N ALA A 31 -3.32 -0.22 10.25
CA ALA A 31 -3.82 1.14 10.08
C ALA A 31 -4.45 1.38 8.69
N LEU A 32 -3.90 0.75 7.63
CA LEU A 32 -4.48 0.79 6.29
C LEU A 32 -5.79 0.00 6.21
N ALA A 33 -5.89 -1.14 6.90
CA ALA A 33 -7.13 -1.92 6.97
C ALA A 33 -8.25 -1.13 7.65
N ASP A 34 -7.96 -0.45 8.77
CA ASP A 34 -8.95 0.39 9.46
C ASP A 34 -9.49 1.49 8.52
N ARG A 35 -8.61 2.17 7.78
CA ARG A 35 -9.01 3.16 6.78
C ARG A 35 -9.77 2.56 5.60
N CYS A 36 -9.42 1.35 5.18
CA CYS A 36 -10.13 0.64 4.12
C CYS A 36 -11.59 0.38 4.52
N PHE A 37 -11.83 -0.09 5.75
CA PHE A 37 -13.19 -0.31 6.25
C PHE A 37 -14.00 0.98 6.32
N GLU A 38 -13.41 2.08 6.80
CA GLU A 38 -14.07 3.40 6.80
C GLU A 38 -14.43 3.89 5.39
N LEU A 39 -13.58 3.61 4.39
CA LEU A 39 -13.84 3.98 2.99
C LEU A 39 -14.94 3.11 2.39
N LEU A 40 -14.93 1.81 2.65
CA LEU A 40 -15.94 0.88 2.14
C LEU A 40 -17.35 1.19 2.68
N ASP A 41 -17.45 1.70 3.91
CA ASP A 41 -18.73 2.16 4.48
C ASP A 41 -19.31 3.37 3.73
N LYS A 42 -18.45 4.27 3.25
CA LYS A 42 -18.85 5.52 2.56
C LYS A 42 -19.04 5.34 1.06
N ASP A 43 -18.21 4.53 0.43
CA ASP A 43 -18.18 4.29 -1.01
C ASP A 43 -18.05 2.78 -1.29
N PRO A 44 -19.18 2.07 -1.20
CA PRO A 44 -19.24 0.63 -1.38
C PRO A 44 -19.01 0.30 -2.86
N GLY A 45 -17.77 -0.08 -3.16
CA GLY A 45 -17.34 -0.52 -4.48
C GLY A 45 -16.07 -1.35 -4.35
N PRO A 46 -15.82 -2.29 -5.27
CA PRO A 46 -14.62 -3.12 -5.25
C PRO A 46 -13.37 -2.22 -5.23
N PRO A 47 -12.38 -2.49 -4.37
CA PRO A 47 -11.13 -1.75 -4.38
C PRO A 47 -10.35 -2.04 -5.66
N PRO A 48 -9.41 -1.17 -6.06
CA PRO A 48 -8.49 -1.47 -7.15
C PRO A 48 -7.67 -2.72 -6.83
N VAL A 49 -7.32 -3.47 -7.87
CA VAL A 49 -6.48 -4.66 -7.73
C VAL A 49 -5.05 -4.22 -7.44
N CYS A 50 -4.59 -4.47 -6.22
CA CYS A 50 -3.22 -4.18 -5.79
C CYS A 50 -2.44 -5.47 -5.49
N LYS A 51 -1.15 -5.47 -5.81
CA LYS A 51 -0.21 -6.56 -5.56
C LYS A 51 1.04 -6.05 -4.85
N ALA A 52 1.43 -6.74 -3.79
CA ALA A 52 2.72 -6.51 -3.16
C ALA A 52 3.86 -6.95 -4.11
N MET A 53 4.72 -6.01 -4.48
CA MET A 53 5.86 -6.25 -5.38
C MET A 53 7.15 -6.61 -4.63
N GLY A 54 7.14 -6.48 -3.30
CA GLY A 54 8.26 -6.81 -2.44
C GLY A 54 8.80 -5.58 -1.72
N TRP A 55 10.11 -5.59 -1.44
CA TRP A 55 10.80 -4.55 -0.69
C TRP A 55 11.94 -3.98 -1.54
N PHE A 56 11.87 -2.70 -1.86
CA PHE A 56 12.96 -1.98 -2.49
C PHE A 56 14.01 -1.61 -1.44
N GLN A 57 15.29 -1.88 -1.76
CA GLN A 57 16.44 -1.68 -0.87
C GLN A 57 16.25 -2.25 0.55
N GLY A 58 15.40 -3.29 0.68
CA GLY A 58 15.15 -4.01 1.93
C GLY A 58 14.20 -3.33 2.93
N ASN A 59 13.85 -2.05 2.74
CA ASN A 59 13.20 -1.21 3.75
C ASN A 59 11.98 -0.40 3.27
N THR A 60 11.75 -0.33 1.95
CA THR A 60 10.61 0.38 1.36
C THR A 60 9.66 -0.64 0.75
N LYS A 61 8.43 -0.75 1.26
CA LYS A 61 7.43 -1.64 0.67
C LYS A 61 6.96 -1.06 -0.66
N ILE A 62 6.99 -1.86 -1.72
CA ILE A 62 6.46 -1.49 -3.03
C ILE A 62 5.16 -2.24 -3.28
N ILE A 63 4.13 -1.49 -3.66
CA ILE A 63 2.81 -1.98 -4.01
C ILE A 63 2.51 -1.50 -5.44
N ALA A 64 2.08 -2.42 -6.31
CA ALA A 64 1.59 -2.09 -7.63
C ALA A 64 0.07 -2.18 -7.64
N CYS A 65 -0.62 -1.13 -8.07
CA CYS A 65 -2.07 -1.13 -8.21
C CYS A 65 -2.45 -0.94 -9.69
N GLU A 66 -3.53 -1.57 -10.13
CA GLU A 66 -4.19 -1.20 -11.39
C GLU A 66 -4.91 0.14 -11.21
N ASP A 67 -4.85 1.02 -12.21
CA ASP A 67 -5.35 2.41 -12.12
C ASP A 67 -6.87 2.50 -11.90
N GLU A 68 -7.64 1.50 -12.34
CA GLU A 68 -9.11 1.52 -12.28
C GLU A 68 -9.63 0.61 -11.17
N ARG A 69 -10.59 1.12 -10.37
CA ARG A 69 -11.48 0.27 -9.56
C ARG A 69 -12.15 -0.74 -10.51
N SER A 70 -12.09 -2.02 -10.15
CA SER A 70 -12.58 -3.12 -11.00
C SER A 70 -14.09 -3.20 -11.10
#